data_AF-R8QJ44-F1
#
_entry.id   AF-R8QJ44-F1
#
_cell.length_a   1.000
_cell.length_b   1.000
_cell.length_c   1.000
_cell.angle_alpha   90.00
_cell.angle_beta   90.00
_cell.angle_gamma   90.00
#
_symmetry.space_group_name_H-M   'P 1'
#
loop_
_entity.id
_entity.type
_entity.pdbx_description
1 polymer ?
#
loop_
_entity_poly.entity_id
_entity_poly.type
_entity_poly.pdbx_seq_one_letter_code
_entity_poly.pdbx_strand_id
1 'polypeptide(L)'
;MYKDRQVTVTEHILGGYRKSGKNNSPFTNFSPNSGATVKYGDKSIELDFNGLRTAIRNGDVKDVAILNPKQIEHLIEQDKITTPFWKNRALKWTKRDNEYLIKGEIPKDYFKIYE
;
A
#
# COMPACT_ATOMS: atom_id res chain seq x y z
N MET A 1 14.53 -2.06 5.15
CA MET A 1 14.71 -3.54 5.12
C MET A 1 14.27 -4.10 6.47
N TYR A 2 13.53 -5.21 6.50
CA TYR A 2 13.05 -5.86 7.73
C TYR A 2 13.50 -7.32 7.74
N LYS A 3 14.30 -7.71 8.73
CA LYS A 3 14.92 -9.04 8.80
C LYS A 3 15.70 -9.41 7.52
N ASP A 4 16.53 -8.47 7.05
CA ASP A 4 17.37 -8.60 5.84
C ASP A 4 16.62 -8.86 4.53
N ARG A 5 15.31 -8.59 4.52
CA ARG A 5 14.47 -8.67 3.32
C ARG A 5 13.49 -7.51 3.23
N GLN A 6 12.83 -7.39 2.09
CA GLN A 6 11.69 -6.50 1.95
C GLN A 6 10.51 -7.06 2.76
N VAL A 7 9.75 -6.16 3.39
CA VAL A 7 8.50 -6.48 4.09
C VAL A 7 7.50 -7.04 3.08
N THR A 8 6.80 -8.11 3.44
CA THR A 8 5.76 -8.68 2.56
C THR A 8 4.46 -7.87 2.66
N VAL A 9 3.62 -7.99 1.65
CA VAL A 9 2.25 -7.43 1.67
C VAL A 9 1.48 -7.88 2.92
N THR A 10 1.59 -9.16 3.29
CA THR A 10 0.95 -9.69 4.50
C THR A 10 1.44 -9.00 5.77
N GLU A 11 2.75 -8.79 5.91
CA GLU A 11 3.32 -8.14 7.09
C GLU A 11 2.96 -6.66 7.18
N HIS A 12 2.86 -5.99 6.04
CA HIS A 12 2.39 -4.60 5.93
C HIS A 12 0.94 -4.47 6.42
N ILE A 13 0.05 -5.32 5.91
CA ILE A 13 -1.37 -5.35 6.28
C ILE A 13 -1.55 -5.67 7.77
N LEU A 14 -0.73 -6.57 8.29
CA LEU A 14 -0.71 -6.92 9.72
C LEU A 14 0.02 -5.88 10.59
N GLY A 15 0.31 -4.68 10.08
CA GLY A 15 1.10 -3.67 10.76
C GLY A 15 0.59 -3.24 12.14
N GLY A 16 -0.71 -3.42 12.43
CA GLY A 16 -1.27 -3.27 13.79
C GLY A 16 -0.72 -4.26 14.82
N TYR A 17 -0.32 -5.46 14.38
CA TYR A 17 0.32 -6.50 15.20
C TYR A 17 1.85 -6.54 15.01
N ARG A 18 2.37 -5.94 13.93
CA ARG A 18 3.79 -5.99 13.54
C ARG A 18 4.34 -4.59 13.24
N LYS A 19 4.38 -3.72 14.25
CA LYS A 19 4.85 -2.33 14.12
C LYS A 19 6.24 -2.21 13.46
N SER A 20 7.17 -3.11 13.79
CA SER A 20 8.52 -3.13 13.18
C SER A 20 8.49 -3.45 11.68
N GLY A 21 7.59 -4.34 11.24
CA GLY A 21 7.37 -4.61 9.82
C GLY A 21 6.73 -3.40 9.12
N LYS A 22 5.75 -2.75 9.74
CA LYS A 22 5.07 -1.58 9.17
C LYS A 22 6.02 -0.41 8.91
N ASN A 23 6.89 -0.08 9.87
CA ASN A 23 7.81 1.06 9.75
C ASN A 23 8.90 0.87 8.69
N ASN A 24 9.12 -0.37 8.24
CA ASN A 24 10.09 -0.73 7.21
C ASN A 24 9.42 -1.13 5.89
N SER A 25 8.11 -0.92 5.80
CA SER A 25 7.32 -1.33 4.65
C SER A 25 7.56 -0.39 3.46
N PRO A 26 7.74 -0.93 2.24
CA PRO A 26 7.78 -0.12 1.03
C PRO A 26 6.38 0.26 0.53
N PHE A 27 5.31 -0.07 1.28
CA PHE A 27 3.94 0.08 0.85
C PHE A 27 3.24 1.22 1.59
N THR A 28 2.42 1.97 0.87
CA THR A 28 1.49 2.98 1.39
C THR A 28 0.07 2.50 1.13
N ASN A 29 -0.78 2.48 2.17
CA ASN A 29 -2.20 2.16 2.05
C ASN A 29 -2.93 3.34 1.39
N PHE A 30 -3.79 3.03 0.42
CA PHE A 30 -4.62 4.03 -0.24
C PHE A 30 -6.02 3.47 -0.54
N SER A 31 -7.07 4.21 -0.18
CA SER A 31 -8.45 3.81 -0.45
C SER A 31 -9.10 4.78 -1.45
N PRO A 32 -9.19 4.41 -2.74
CA PRO A 32 -9.73 5.30 -3.78
C PRO A 32 -11.20 5.66 -3.55
N ASN A 33 -11.96 4.81 -2.84
CA ASN A 33 -13.37 5.04 -2.54
C ASN A 33 -13.64 6.14 -1.50
N SER A 34 -12.60 6.70 -0.87
CA SER A 34 -12.75 7.71 0.20
C SER A 34 -12.63 9.17 -0.27
N GLY A 35 -12.54 9.42 -1.58
CA GLY A 35 -12.30 10.78 -2.08
C GLY A 35 -10.87 11.25 -1.84
N ALA A 36 -9.91 10.31 -1.92
CA ALA A 36 -8.45 10.44 -2.02
C ALA A 36 -7.72 11.38 -1.05
N THR A 37 -8.42 12.06 -0.15
CA THR A 37 -7.89 13.09 0.74
C THR A 37 -7.64 12.48 2.11
N VAL A 38 -6.36 12.27 2.44
CA VAL A 38 -5.92 11.79 3.75
C VAL A 38 -5.53 13.00 4.60
N LYS A 39 -6.12 13.11 5.79
CA LYS A 39 -5.68 14.12 6.76
C LYS A 39 -4.27 13.79 7.28
N TYR A 40 -3.38 14.76 7.24
CA TYR A 40 -2.02 14.69 7.75
C TYR A 40 -1.72 15.93 8.60
N GLY A 41 -1.84 15.78 9.94
CA GLY A 41 -1.84 16.92 10.85
C GLY A 41 -3.03 17.83 10.54
N ASP A 42 -2.75 19.10 10.33
CA ASP A 42 -3.75 20.12 9.96
C ASP A 42 -4.03 20.14 8.44
N LYS A 43 -3.26 19.39 7.64
CA LYS A 43 -3.35 19.39 6.18
C LYS A 43 -4.18 18.23 5.66
N SER A 44 -4.64 18.38 4.43
CA SER A 44 -5.33 17.35 3.67
C SER A 44 -4.52 17.03 2.41
N ILE A 45 -4.11 15.77 2.24
CA ILE A 45 -3.29 15.34 1.11
C ILE A 45 -4.14 14.48 0.18
N GLU A 46 -4.34 14.93 -1.05
CA GLU A 46 -4.98 14.17 -2.12
C GLU A 46 -3.96 13.57 -3.07
N LEU A 47 -4.12 12.29 -3.41
CA LEU A 47 -3.32 11.63 -4.44
C LEU A 47 -4.05 11.66 -5.79
N ASP A 48 -3.39 12.18 -6.83
CA ASP A 48 -3.78 12.00 -8.23
C ASP A 48 -3.48 10.56 -8.67
N PHE A 49 -4.36 9.65 -8.26
CA PHE A 49 -4.25 8.22 -8.54
C PHE A 49 -4.26 7.91 -10.04
N ASN A 50 -5.08 8.63 -10.82
CA ASN A 50 -5.22 8.39 -12.26
C ASN A 50 -4.00 8.90 -13.03
N GLY A 51 -3.48 10.07 -12.67
CA GLY A 51 -2.22 10.59 -13.20
C GLY A 51 -1.06 9.65 -12.90
N LEU A 52 -0.91 9.22 -11.63
CA LEU A 52 0.15 8.30 -11.22
C LEU A 52 0.06 6.96 -11.98
N ARG A 53 -1.15 6.39 -12.09
CA ARG A 53 -1.36 5.13 -12.82
C ARG A 53 -0.97 5.25 -14.29
N THR A 54 -1.30 6.39 -14.92
CA THR A 54 -0.98 6.64 -16.33
C THR A 54 0.53 6.77 -16.52
N ALA A 55 1.20 7.53 -15.66
CA ALA A 55 2.64 7.74 -15.72
C ALA A 55 3.44 6.45 -15.48
N ILE A 56 3.02 5.59 -14.54
CA ILE A 56 3.61 4.26 -14.35
C ILE A 56 3.47 3.42 -15.63
N ARG A 57 2.28 3.43 -16.25
CA ARG A 57 2.03 2.65 -17.48
C ARG A 57 2.89 3.13 -18.65
N ASN A 58 3.13 4.43 -18.75
CA ASN A 58 3.95 5.03 -19.80
C ASN A 58 5.45 4.85 -19.56
N GLY A 59 5.85 4.47 -18.34
CA GLY A 59 7.26 4.35 -17.95
C GLY A 59 7.89 5.66 -17.47
N ASP A 60 7.10 6.72 -17.29
CA ASP A 60 7.53 8.04 -16.82
C ASP A 60 7.92 7.99 -15.34
N VAL A 61 7.22 7.15 -14.55
CA VAL A 61 7.53 6.88 -13.15
C VAL A 61 8.09 5.46 -13.04
N LYS A 62 9.30 5.35 -12.52
CA LYS A 62 10.00 4.08 -12.27
C LYS A 62 9.97 3.72 -10.80
N ASP A 63 10.14 2.44 -10.49
CA ASP A 63 10.22 1.90 -9.13
C ASP A 63 8.97 2.12 -8.25
N VAL A 64 7.85 2.51 -8.86
CA VAL A 64 6.53 2.62 -8.22
C VAL A 64 5.56 1.63 -8.84
N ALA A 65 4.79 0.95 -8.01
CA ALA A 65 3.74 0.04 -8.46
C ALA A 65 2.45 0.21 -7.68
N ILE A 66 1.32 0.18 -8.38
CA ILE A 66 -0.01 0.17 -7.76
C ILE A 66 -0.52 -1.27 -7.74
N LEU A 67 -0.80 -1.78 -6.54
CA LEU A 67 -1.40 -3.09 -6.31
C LEU A 67 -2.89 -2.91 -6.02
N ASN A 68 -3.71 -3.56 -6.83
CA ASN A 68 -5.16 -3.62 -6.60
C ASN A 68 -5.51 -4.71 -5.57
N PRO A 69 -6.74 -4.69 -5.00
CA PRO A 69 -7.18 -5.67 -3.99
C PRO A 69 -6.92 -7.12 -4.38
N LYS A 70 -7.20 -7.52 -5.63
CA LYS A 70 -6.98 -8.90 -6.10
C LYS A 70 -5.50 -9.28 -6.14
N GLN A 71 -4.63 -8.35 -6.55
CA GLN A 71 -3.17 -8.56 -6.53
C GLN A 71 -2.66 -8.67 -5.10
N ILE A 72 -3.20 -7.87 -4.18
CA ILE A 72 -2.87 -7.93 -2.76
C ILE A 72 -3.25 -9.31 -2.18
N GLU A 73 -4.48 -9.77 -2.43
CA GLU A 73 -4.93 -11.10 -2.01
C GLU A 73 -4.01 -12.20 -2.53
N HIS A 74 -3.69 -12.17 -3.83
CA HIS A 74 -2.81 -13.14 -4.46
C HIS A 74 -1.40 -13.15 -3.81
N LEU A 75 -0.84 -11.99 -3.51
CA LEU A 75 0.46 -11.87 -2.84
C LEU A 75 0.42 -12.39 -1.41
N ILE A 76 -0.70 -12.23 -0.69
CA ILE A 76 -0.89 -12.83 0.63
C ILE A 76 -0.96 -14.35 0.52
N GLU A 77 -1.71 -14.89 -0.44
CA GLU A 77 -1.83 -16.34 -0.68
C GLU A 77 -0.48 -16.97 -1.02
N GLN A 78 0.38 -16.27 -1.73
CA GLN A 78 1.74 -16.73 -2.07
C GLN A 78 2.78 -16.48 -0.98
N ASP A 79 2.46 -15.76 0.10
CA ASP A 79 3.40 -15.50 1.19
C ASP A 79 3.83 -16.81 1.86
N LYS A 80 5.14 -17.10 1.80
CA LYS A 80 5.78 -18.29 2.38
C LYS A 80 6.35 -18.03 3.78
N ILE A 81 6.39 -16.77 4.20
CA ILE A 81 7.03 -16.32 5.44
C ILE A 81 6.03 -16.26 6.59
N THR A 82 4.80 -15.87 6.27
CA THR A 82 3.73 -15.70 7.26
C THR A 82 2.94 -17.00 7.45
N THR A 83 2.61 -17.36 8.69
CA THR A 83 1.86 -18.59 8.99
C THR A 83 0.42 -18.54 8.46
N PRO A 84 -0.25 -19.69 8.21
CA PRO A 84 -1.60 -19.73 7.67
C PRO A 84 -2.62 -18.91 8.47
N PHE A 85 -2.53 -18.92 9.80
CA PHE A 85 -3.38 -18.11 10.68
C PHE A 85 -3.32 -16.61 10.33
N TRP A 86 -2.11 -16.09 10.20
CA TRP A 86 -1.86 -14.68 9.93
C TRP A 86 -2.22 -14.30 8.49
N LYS A 87 -1.97 -15.19 7.52
CA LYS A 87 -2.42 -15.02 6.13
C LYS A 87 -3.94 -14.92 6.04
N ASN A 88 -4.67 -15.82 6.69
CA ASN A 88 -6.13 -15.79 6.72
C ASN A 88 -6.69 -14.52 7.35
N ARG A 89 -6.01 -14.00 8.38
CA ARG A 89 -6.37 -12.71 8.99
C ARG A 89 -6.13 -11.55 8.03
N ALA A 90 -4.98 -11.49 7.36
CA ALA A 90 -4.67 -10.46 6.38
C ALA A 90 -5.69 -10.48 5.22
N LEU A 91 -6.01 -11.65 4.67
CA LEU A 91 -7.03 -11.81 3.62
C LEU A 91 -8.40 -11.27 4.04
N LYS A 92 -8.83 -11.53 5.28
CA LYS A 92 -10.10 -10.99 5.81
C LYS A 92 -10.10 -9.46 5.84
N TRP A 93 -8.99 -8.84 6.19
CA TRP A 93 -8.87 -7.38 6.24
C TRP A 93 -8.83 -6.77 4.84
N THR A 94 -8.03 -7.33 3.93
CA THR A 94 -7.99 -6.89 2.53
C THR A 94 -9.37 -6.92 1.88
N LYS A 95 -10.13 -8.01 2.08
CA LYS A 95 -11.49 -8.15 1.52
C LYS A 95 -12.49 -7.16 2.11
N ARG A 96 -12.35 -6.83 3.40
CA ARG A 96 -13.22 -5.87 4.08
C ARG A 96 -12.93 -4.43 3.65
N ASP A 97 -11.65 -4.08 3.58
CA ASP A 97 -11.20 -2.70 3.42
C ASP A 97 -11.11 -2.30 1.93
N ASN A 98 -11.00 -3.28 1.02
CA ASN A 98 -10.91 -3.10 -0.42
C ASN A 98 -9.85 -2.06 -0.84
N GLU A 99 -8.75 -2.04 -0.08
CA GLU A 99 -7.69 -1.06 -0.19
C GLU A 99 -6.73 -1.37 -1.35
N TYR A 100 -6.08 -0.32 -1.84
CA TYR A 100 -4.96 -0.41 -2.75
C TYR A 100 -3.66 -0.19 -1.96
N LEU A 101 -2.58 -0.78 -2.45
CA LEU A 101 -1.23 -0.51 -1.96
C LEU A 101 -0.42 0.14 -3.06
N ILE A 102 0.32 1.19 -2.71
CA ILE A 102 1.33 1.77 -3.58
C ILE A 102 2.69 1.36 -3.04
N LYS A 103 3.44 0.62 -3.84
CA LYS A 103 4.83 0.21 -3.55
C LYS A 103 5.77 1.30 -4.06
N GLY A 104 6.74 1.71 -3.25
CA GLY A 104 7.77 2.67 -3.62
C GLY A 104 7.46 4.10 -3.17
N GLU A 105 8.34 5.03 -3.55
CA GLU A 105 8.21 6.45 -3.22
C GLU A 105 7.37 7.15 -4.30
N ILE A 106 6.27 7.76 -3.90
CA ILE A 106 5.36 8.45 -4.82
C ILE A 106 5.95 9.83 -5.13
N PRO A 107 6.17 10.22 -6.41
CA PRO A 107 6.67 11.54 -6.74
C PRO A 107 5.71 12.64 -6.25
N LYS A 108 6.28 13.74 -5.75
CA LYS A 108 5.52 14.83 -5.14
C LYS A 108 4.45 15.43 -6.07
N ASP A 109 4.68 15.38 -7.37
CA ASP A 109 3.82 15.99 -8.40
C ASP A 109 2.45 15.32 -8.49
N TYR A 110 2.29 14.12 -7.90
CA TYR A 110 1.01 13.42 -7.81
C TYR A 110 0.25 13.72 -6.51
N PHE A 111 0.76 14.60 -5.64
CA PHE A 111 0.05 15.04 -4.45
C PHE A 111 -0.49 16.45 -4.59
N LYS A 112 -1.74 16.65 -4.19
CA LYS A 112 -2.32 17.96 -3.91
C LYS A 112 -2.43 18.13 -2.41
N ILE A 113 -1.97 19.26 -1.91
CA ILE A 113 -1.98 19.57 -0.48
C ILE A 113 -2.94 20.73 -0.27
N TYR A 114 -3.93 20.52 0.59
CA TYR A 114 -4.90 21.51 1.03
C TYR A 114 -4.56 21.94 2.47
N GLU A 115 -4.70 23.24 2.73
CA GLU A 115 -4.58 23.86 4.05
C GLU A 115 -5.88 23.79 4.86
#